data_AF-A0A150IZ10-F1
#
_entry.id   AF-A0A150IZ10-F1
#
_cell.length_a   1.000
_cell.length_b   1.000
_cell.length_c   1.000
_cell.angle_alpha   90.00
_cell.angle_beta   90.00
_cell.angle_gamma   90.00
#
_symmetry.space_group_name_H-M   'P 1'
#
loop_
_entity.id
_entity.type
_entity.pdbx_description
1 polymer ?
#
loop_
_entity_poly.entity_id
_entity_poly.type
_entity_poly.pdbx_seq_one_letter_code
_entity_poly.pdbx_strand_id
1 'polypeptide(L)'
;MAWNKHETRIFKRPQAALGKDVRQCHPERSLDKVEQIIGEMKEGIRDKARFWIDLPIGKNGEKEKVMIEYYALRDKEGNFLGCLESSQNIASIQKLEGQKRLLD
;
A
#
# COMPACT_ATOMS: atom_id res chain seq x y z
N MET A 1 7.36 -8.86 -8.34
CA MET A 1 7.15 -7.63 -7.53
C MET A 1 8.02 -6.50 -8.08
N ALA A 2 7.46 -5.30 -8.22
CA ALA A 2 8.17 -4.08 -8.64
C ALA A 2 7.66 -2.89 -7.81
N TRP A 3 8.40 -1.78 -7.79
CA TRP A 3 8.03 -0.57 -7.05
C TRP A 3 8.57 0.71 -7.72
N ASN A 4 7.93 1.85 -7.47
CA ASN A 4 8.45 3.15 -7.88
C ASN A 4 9.74 3.51 -7.11
N LYS A 5 10.61 4.35 -7.69
CA LYS A 5 11.87 4.78 -7.07
C LYS A 5 11.77 6.10 -6.30
N HIS A 6 10.56 6.53 -5.94
CA HIS A 6 10.38 7.83 -5.30
C HIS A 6 11.05 7.86 -3.92
N GLU A 7 11.72 8.96 -3.59
CA GLU A 7 12.51 9.07 -2.35
C GLU A 7 11.64 9.05 -1.09
N THR A 8 10.38 9.48 -1.19
CA THR A 8 9.44 9.57 -0.06
C THR A 8 8.74 8.25 0.30
N ARG A 9 9.25 7.11 -0.20
CA ARG A 9 8.68 5.80 0.14
C ARG A 9 8.78 5.51 1.64
N ILE A 10 7.63 5.23 2.24
CA ILE A 10 7.50 4.86 3.66
C ILE A 10 8.10 3.46 3.90
N PHE A 11 7.74 2.48 3.07
CA PHE A 11 8.31 1.13 3.12
C PHE A 11 9.41 0.97 2.08
N LYS A 12 10.66 1.04 2.57
CA LYS A 12 11.87 0.81 1.76
C LYS A 12 11.90 -0.65 1.30
N ARG A 13 12.24 -0.85 0.02
CA ARG A 13 12.36 -2.18 -0.58
C ARG A 13 13.78 -2.34 -1.13
N PRO A 14 14.58 -3.32 -0.66
CA PRO A 14 15.90 -3.56 -1.22
C PRO A 14 15.77 -4.16 -2.63
N GLN A 15 16.72 -3.90 -3.52
CA GLN A 15 16.71 -4.44 -4.88
C GLN A 15 16.64 -5.98 -4.91
N ALA A 16 17.23 -6.64 -3.89
CA ALA A 16 17.15 -8.09 -3.69
C ALA A 16 15.73 -8.63 -3.46
N ALA A 17 14.72 -7.78 -3.25
CA ALA A 17 13.32 -8.20 -3.19
C ALA A 17 12.67 -8.36 -4.57
N LEU A 18 13.30 -7.89 -5.66
CA LEU A 18 12.81 -8.13 -7.01
C LEU A 18 12.80 -9.63 -7.32
N GLY A 19 11.69 -10.11 -7.88
CA GLY A 19 11.51 -11.53 -8.23
C GLY A 19 11.24 -12.48 -7.06
N LYS A 20 11.33 -12.01 -5.80
CA LYS A 20 10.99 -12.83 -4.63
C LYS A 20 9.48 -13.00 -4.47
N ASP A 21 9.10 -14.13 -3.89
CA ASP A 21 7.73 -14.38 -3.45
C ASP A 21 7.38 -13.38 -2.33
N VAL A 22 6.15 -12.88 -2.33
CA VAL A 22 5.64 -11.94 -1.33
C VAL A 22 5.77 -12.49 0.09
N ARG A 23 5.68 -13.82 0.26
CA ARG A 23 5.88 -14.53 1.53
C ARG A 23 7.23 -14.26 2.15
N GLN A 24 8.25 -14.07 1.33
CA GLN A 24 9.62 -13.80 1.78
C GLN A 24 9.85 -12.33 2.15
N CYS A 25 8.85 -11.48 1.92
CA CYS A 25 8.97 -10.02 2.04
C CYS A 25 8.12 -9.43 3.17
N HIS A 26 7.38 -10.27 3.91
CA HIS A 26 6.51 -9.88 5.00
C HIS A 26 6.88 -10.63 6.30
N PRO A 27 6.81 -9.96 7.47
CA PRO A 27 6.91 -10.64 8.76
C PRO A 27 5.76 -11.65 8.95
N GLU A 28 6.04 -12.78 9.62
CA GLU A 28 5.07 -13.87 9.87
C GLU A 28 3.72 -13.36 10.39
N ARG A 29 3.73 -12.47 11.39
CA ARG A 29 2.52 -11.90 12.01
C ARG A 29 1.53 -11.23 11.03
N SER A 30 2.00 -10.84 9.84
CA SER A 30 1.19 -10.15 8.83
C SER A 30 0.98 -10.99 7.58
N LEU A 31 1.65 -12.13 7.46
CA LEU A 31 1.69 -12.90 6.23
C LEU A 31 0.30 -13.48 5.90
N ASP A 32 -0.35 -14.13 6.86
CA ASP A 32 -1.68 -14.74 6.67
C ASP A 32 -2.72 -13.73 6.16
N LYS A 33 -2.66 -12.48 6.65
CA LYS A 33 -3.57 -11.41 6.23
C LYS A 33 -3.28 -10.94 4.81
N VAL A 34 -2.01 -10.86 4.43
CA VAL A 34 -1.61 -10.51 3.05
C VAL A 34 -2.01 -11.63 2.09
N GLU A 35 -1.79 -12.90 2.46
CA GLU A 35 -2.20 -14.05 1.66
C GLU A 35 -3.71 -14.10 1.48
N GLN A 36 -4.49 -13.88 2.54
CA GLN A 36 -5.94 -13.80 2.46
C GLN A 36 -6.38 -12.71 1.47
N ILE A 37 -5.83 -11.50 1.58
CA ILE A 37 -6.17 -10.39 0.66
C ILE A 37 -5.87 -10.79 -0.79
N ILE A 38 -4.68 -11.32 -1.06
CA ILE A 38 -4.27 -11.70 -2.43
C ILE A 38 -5.11 -12.87 -2.96
N GLY A 39 -5.46 -13.84 -2.11
CA GLY A 39 -6.34 -14.95 -2.45
C GLY A 39 -7.73 -14.48 -2.86
N GLU A 40 -8.37 -13.66 -2.02
CA GLU A 40 -9.69 -13.07 -2.31
C GLU A 40 -9.65 -12.21 -3.59
N MET A 41 -8.53 -11.51 -3.85
CA MET A 41 -8.35 -10.76 -5.09
C MET A 41 -8.26 -11.66 -6.32
N LYS A 42 -7.50 -12.75 -6.22
CA LYS A 42 -7.35 -13.72 -7.30
C LYS A 42 -8.69 -14.42 -7.63
N GLU A 43 -9.51 -14.69 -6.62
CA GLU A 43 -10.84 -15.32 -6.75
C GLU A 43 -11.94 -14.36 -7.23
N GLY A 44 -11.67 -13.05 -7.30
CA GLY A 44 -12.68 -12.07 -7.69
C GLY A 44 -13.62 -11.63 -6.56
N ILE A 45 -13.35 -12.06 -5.32
CA ILE A 45 -14.14 -11.70 -4.12
C ILE A 45 -13.85 -10.26 -3.69
N ARG A 46 -12.61 -9.80 -3.90
CA ARG A 46 -12.15 -8.48 -3.46
C ARG A 46 -11.41 -7.75 -4.57
N ASP A 47 -11.78 -6.51 -4.86
CA ASP A 47 -10.98 -5.65 -5.74
C ASP A 47 -10.10 -4.67 -4.97
N LYS A 48 -10.43 -4.40 -3.70
CA LYS A 48 -9.71 -3.46 -2.85
C LYS A 48 -9.66 -3.88 -1.38
N ALA A 49 -8.49 -3.75 -0.77
CA ALA A 49 -8.34 -3.72 0.69
C ALA A 49 -7.75 -2.37 1.10
N ARG A 50 -8.27 -1.78 2.17
CA ARG A 50 -7.79 -0.49 2.71
C ARG A 50 -7.69 -0.60 4.22
N PHE A 51 -6.56 -0.17 4.76
CA PHE A 51 -6.34 -0.04 6.19
C PHE A 51 -5.39 1.12 6.48
N TRP A 52 -5.23 1.46 7.76
CA TRP A 52 -4.34 2.52 8.19
C TRP A 52 -3.64 2.16 9.49
N ILE A 53 -2.41 2.62 9.63
CA ILE A 53 -1.58 2.42 10.81
C ILE A 53 -0.85 3.71 11.17
N ASP A 54 -0.46 3.84 12.43
CA ASP A 54 0.39 4.93 12.89
C ASP A 54 1.86 4.48 12.87
N LEU A 55 2.70 5.22 12.15
CA LEU A 55 4.14 4.95 12.06
C LEU A 55 4.96 6.14 12.54
N PRO A 56 6.08 5.92 13.25
CA PRO A 56 6.97 6.99 13.74
C PRO A 56 7.84 7.54 12.59
N ILE A 57 7.22 8.18 11.60
CA ILE A 57 7.88 8.71 10.38
C ILE A 57 7.88 10.24 10.31
N GLY A 58 7.36 10.93 11.34
CA GLY A 58 7.43 12.38 11.46
C GLY A 58 8.84 12.88 11.78
N LYS A 59 9.05 14.21 11.71
CA LYS A 59 10.37 14.85 11.84
C LYS A 59 11.13 14.47 13.12
N ASN A 60 10.42 14.20 14.22
CA ASN A 60 10.97 13.82 15.51
C ASN A 60 10.55 12.40 15.95
N GLY A 61 10.28 11.51 14.99
CA GLY A 61 9.71 10.19 15.29
C GLY A 61 8.24 10.22 15.72
N GLU A 62 7.58 11.37 15.51
CA GLU A 62 6.15 11.52 15.73
C GLU A 62 5.37 10.51 14.89
N LYS A 63 4.26 10.02 15.46
CA LYS A 63 3.36 9.11 14.78
C LYS A 63 2.58 9.87 13.71
N GLU A 64 2.76 9.46 12.47
CA GLU A 64 1.99 9.94 11.33
C GLU A 64 1.05 8.83 10.84
N LYS A 65 -0.14 9.23 10.39
CA LYS A 65 -1.14 8.29 9.86
C LYS A 65 -0.77 7.85 8.45
N VAL A 66 -0.59 6.56 8.25
CA VAL A 66 -0.30 5.96 6.95
C VAL A 66 -1.49 5.13 6.48
N MET A 67 -2.06 5.51 5.35
CA MET A 67 -3.07 4.71 4.64
C MET A 67 -2.37 3.74 3.70
N ILE A 68 -2.76 2.48 3.75
CA ILE A 68 -2.23 1.40 2.91
C ILE A 68 -3.38 0.75 2.17
N GLU A 69 -3.20 0.57 0.87
CA GLU A 69 -4.25 0.08 -0.02
C GLU A 69 -3.71 -0.97 -0.97
N TYR A 70 -4.44 -2.06 -1.08
CA TYR A 70 -4.21 -3.11 -2.06
C TYR A 70 -5.30 -3.00 -3.12
N TYR A 71 -4.91 -3.08 -4.39
CA TYR A 71 -5.82 -3.07 -5.54
C TYR A 71 -5.57 -4.30 -6.40
N ALA A 72 -6.64 -5.04 -6.72
CA ALA A 72 -6.58 -6.09 -7.72
C ALA A 72 -6.38 -5.46 -9.10
N LEU A 73 -5.32 -5.87 -9.79
CA LEU A 73 -5.09 -5.50 -11.17
C LEU A 73 -5.67 -6.60 -12.06
N ARG A 74 -6.54 -6.22 -12.98
CA ARG A 74 -7.17 -7.12 -13.94
C ARG A 74 -6.97 -6.61 -15.36
N ASP A 75 -6.94 -7.52 -16.32
CA ASP A 75 -7.01 -7.15 -17.73
C ASP A 75 -8.46 -6.79 -18.14
N LYS A 76 -8.65 -6.52 -19.43
CA LYS A 76 -9.97 -6.16 -19.99
C LYS A 76 -10.99 -7.29 -19.94
N GLU A 77 -10.54 -8.54 -19.81
CA GLU A 77 -11.38 -9.73 -19.73
C GLU A 77 -11.69 -10.11 -18.27
N GLY A 78 -11.12 -9.39 -17.30
CA GLY A 78 -11.31 -9.61 -15.87
C GLY A 78 -10.30 -10.57 -15.24
N ASN A 79 -9.32 -11.07 -16.02
CA ASN A 79 -8.31 -11.99 -15.50
C ASN A 79 -7.38 -11.27 -14.53
N PHE A 80 -7.06 -11.92 -13.41
CA PHE A 80 -6.18 -11.35 -12.38
C PHE A 80 -4.72 -11.30 -12.87
N LEU A 81 -4.17 -10.09 -12.96
CA LEU A 81 -2.78 -9.83 -13.36
C LEU A 81 -1.84 -9.70 -12.16
N GLY A 82 -2.37 -9.37 -10.99
CA GLY A 82 -1.59 -9.15 -9.77
C GLY A 82 -2.21 -8.12 -8.85
N CYS A 83 -1.42 -7.64 -7.90
CA CYS A 83 -1.87 -6.68 -6.91
C CYS A 83 -0.96 -5.45 -6.89
N LEU A 84 -1.56 -4.26 -6.85
CA LEU A 84 -0.86 -3.01 -6.55
C LEU A 84 -1.02 -2.67 -5.08
N GLU A 85 0.09 -2.51 -4.36
CA GLU A 85 0.12 -1.94 -3.01
C GLU A 85 0.50 -0.45 -3.11
N SER A 86 -0.31 0.42 -2.53
CA SER A 86 -0.04 1.84 -2.32
C SER A 86 0.07 2.15 -0.83
N SER A 87 0.95 3.09 -0.48
CA SER A 87 1.06 3.61 0.89
C SER A 87 1.24 5.11 0.86
N GLN A 88 0.45 5.83 1.63
CA GLN A 88 0.43 7.29 1.65
C GLN A 88 0.42 7.78 3.11
N ASN A 89 1.30 8.73 3.42
CA ASN A 89 1.16 9.52 4.65
C ASN A 89 0.00 10.50 4.43
N ILE A 90 -1.08 10.32 5.19
CA ILE A 90 -2.30 11.13 5.08
C ILE A 90 -2.45 12.14 6.21
N ALA A 91 -1.45 12.29 7.08
CA ALA A 91 -1.56 13.16 8.24
C ALA A 91 -1.80 14.64 7.88
N SER A 92 -1.21 15.12 6.79
CA SER A 92 -1.51 16.46 6.26
C SER A 92 -2.92 16.54 5.67
N ILE A 93 -3.39 15.46 5.04
CA ILE A 93 -4.74 15.36 4.47
C ILE A 93 -5.80 15.42 5.58
N GLN A 94 -5.55 14.77 6.72
CA GLN A 94 -6.45 14.78 7.88
C GLN A 94 -6.58 16.17 8.53
N LYS A 95 -5.65 17.09 8.27
CA LYS A 95 -5.66 18.47 8.77
C LYS A 95 -6.28 19.47 7.79
N LEU A 96 -6.71 19.01 6.61
CA LEU A 96 -7.36 19.88 5.65
C LEU A 96 -8.73 20.31 6.18
N GLU A 97 -8.96 21.62 6.15
CA GLU A 97 -10.23 22.24 6.48
C GLU A 97 -10.62 23.24 5.38
N GLY A 98 -11.90 23.61 5.30
CA GLY A 98 -12.39 24.54 4.29
C GLY A 98 -12.26 24.02 2.86
N GLN A 99 -11.91 24.91 1.93
CA GLN A 99 -11.74 24.59 0.50
C GLN A 99 -10.48 25.27 -0.03
N LYS A 100 -9.70 24.56 -0.85
CA LYS A 100 -8.66 25.15 -1.70
C LYS A 100 -9.03 24.89 -3.16
N ARG A 101 -9.20 25.96 -3.95
CA ARG A 101 -9.59 25.88 -5.37
C ARG A 101 -8.36 25.90 -6.27
N LEU A 102 -8.55 25.47 -7.51
CA LEU A 102 -7.49 25.25 -8.48
C LEU A 102 -6.78 26.57 -8.82
N LEU A 103 -5.46 26.65 -8.60
CA LEU A 103 -4.58 27.79 -8.90
C LEU A 103 -4.78 29.08 -8.07
N ASP A 104 -5.47 29.01 -6.92
CA ASP A 104 -5.44 30.06 -5.90
C ASP A 104 -4.43 29.75 -4.78
#